data_AF-A0A2A5H1T2-F1
#
_entry.id   AF-A0A2A5H1T2-F1
#
_cell.length_a   1.000
_cell.length_b   1.000
_cell.length_c   1.000
_cell.angle_alpha   90.00
_cell.angle_beta   90.00
_cell.angle_gamma   90.00
#
_symmetry.space_group_name_H-M   'P 1'
#
loop_
_entity.id
_entity.type
_entity.pdbx_description
1 polymer ?
#
loop_
_entity_poly.entity_id
_entity_poly.type
_entity_poly.pdbx_seq_one_letter_code
_entity_poly.pdbx_strand_id
1 'polypeptide(L)'
;MSRNLLILPLLFGLTFTSGCSNSSHSSKFSSGSPQIVASPDTVSAMLAESADRASAALEALAAVEKARTPAATMSPIGDVPAELRRTITVNWVGPIEPIAKTLADRAGYGFLVLGSKPVIPAVVSIDAENTRVVDVLRDIGLQLGMRGDIKVDAQTHMVEIYYAPNSGIGG
;
A
#
# COMPACT_ATOMS: atom_id res chain seq x y z
N MET A 1 -0.66 -33.43 71.11
CA MET A 1 0.59 -33.23 71.88
C MET A 1 1.72 -32.92 70.91
N SER A 2 2.33 -31.73 71.02
CA SER A 2 3.70 -31.37 70.59
C SER A 2 4.06 -31.48 69.09
N ARG A 3 4.71 -30.54 68.39
CA ARG A 3 5.44 -29.30 68.72
C ARG A 3 5.73 -28.56 67.39
N ASN A 4 5.70 -27.22 67.43
CA ASN A 4 6.25 -26.29 66.42
C ASN A 4 7.68 -26.66 65.98
N LEU A 5 8.07 -26.36 64.73
CA LEU A 5 9.12 -25.37 64.44
C LEU A 5 9.15 -24.94 62.95
N LEU A 6 9.53 -23.69 62.77
CA LEU A 6 9.40 -22.76 61.65
C LEU A 6 10.81 -22.42 61.15
N ILE A 7 11.16 -22.63 59.86
CA ILE A 7 12.36 -22.07 59.18
C ILE A 7 12.04 -21.95 57.66
N LEU A 8 11.61 -20.77 57.17
CA LEU A 8 12.40 -19.74 56.44
C LEU A 8 12.65 -20.05 54.94
N PRO A 9 11.95 -19.40 53.99
CA PRO A 9 12.51 -19.13 52.66
C PRO A 9 13.18 -17.76 52.68
N LEU A 10 14.51 -17.75 52.76
CA LEU A 10 15.36 -16.58 52.55
C LEU A 10 16.26 -16.88 51.35
N LEU A 11 15.94 -16.30 50.20
CA LEU A 11 16.76 -16.07 48.98
C LEU A 11 15.74 -15.91 47.83
N PHE A 12 15.71 -14.89 46.99
CA PHE A 12 16.55 -13.71 46.82
C PHE A 12 15.67 -12.78 45.96
N GLY A 13 15.19 -11.70 46.57
CA GLY A 13 14.59 -10.60 45.83
C GLY A 13 15.68 -9.76 45.17
N LEU A 14 15.29 -9.06 44.11
CA LEU A 14 16.00 -8.01 43.37
C LEU A 14 17.20 -8.43 42.51
N THR A 15 16.95 -8.55 41.20
CA THR A 15 17.84 -8.03 40.16
C THR A 15 17.03 -7.36 39.04
N PHE A 16 16.42 -6.21 39.36
CA PHE A 16 16.14 -5.21 38.33
C PHE A 16 17.48 -4.51 38.01
N THR A 17 18.16 -4.96 36.96
CA THR A 17 19.27 -4.19 36.37
C THR A 17 18.73 -3.35 35.22
N SER A 18 18.18 -2.18 35.56
CA SER A 18 18.07 -1.05 34.65
C SER A 18 19.37 -0.26 34.75
N GLY A 19 20.05 -0.06 33.62
CA GLY A 19 21.34 0.64 33.58
C GLY A 19 21.73 1.04 32.16
N CYS A 20 20.86 1.75 31.45
CA CYS A 20 21.30 2.60 30.34
C CYS A 20 21.72 3.94 30.95
N SER A 21 23.02 4.22 30.99
CA SER A 21 23.54 5.55 31.30
C SER A 21 23.21 6.50 30.15
N ASN A 22 22.09 7.21 30.25
CA ASN A 22 21.72 8.27 29.34
C ASN A 22 22.49 9.54 29.74
N SER A 23 23.63 9.80 29.09
CA SER A 23 24.30 11.10 29.15
C SER A 23 23.43 12.12 28.41
N SER A 24 22.52 12.76 29.15
CA SER A 24 21.72 13.89 28.68
C SER A 24 22.63 15.09 28.46
N HIS A 25 23.25 15.17 27.29
CA HIS A 25 23.91 16.37 26.80
C HIS A 25 22.81 17.37 26.44
N SER A 26 22.59 18.36 27.30
CA SER A 26 21.70 19.48 27.01
C SER A 26 22.36 20.39 25.97
N SER A 27 22.24 20.05 24.69
CA SER A 27 22.62 20.96 23.61
C SER A 27 21.55 22.05 23.51
N LYS A 28 21.91 23.26 23.95
CA LYS A 28 21.13 24.47 23.70
C LYS A 28 21.08 24.68 22.19
N PHE A 29 19.91 24.50 21.58
CA PHE A 29 19.68 24.92 20.20
C PHE A 29 19.58 26.44 20.15
N SER A 30 20.71 27.08 19.83
CA SER A 30 20.74 28.49 19.43
C SER A 30 20.45 28.55 17.92
N SER A 31 19.20 28.88 17.59
CA SER A 31 18.76 29.17 16.23
C SER A 31 19.42 30.48 15.75
N GLY A 32 20.50 30.42 14.97
CA GLY A 32 21.07 31.64 14.40
C GLY A 32 22.47 31.59 13.79
N SER A 33 23.12 30.44 13.70
CA SER A 33 24.44 30.33 13.05
C SER A 33 24.56 28.97 12.36
N PRO A 34 24.96 28.91 11.07
CA PRO A 34 25.21 27.65 10.40
C PRO A 34 26.27 26.90 11.22
N GLN A 35 25.91 25.74 11.76
CA GLN A 35 26.89 24.86 12.39
C GLN A 35 27.93 24.53 11.32
N ILE A 36 29.15 25.01 11.54
CA ILE A 36 30.33 24.52 10.82
C ILE A 36 30.49 23.07 11.25
N VAL A 37 29.88 22.17 10.48
CA VAL A 37 30.10 20.73 10.58
C VAL A 37 31.61 20.50 10.45
N ALA A 38 32.18 19.77 11.41
CA ALA A 38 33.55 19.29 11.32
C ALA A 38 33.73 18.67 9.92
N SER A 39 34.82 19.04 9.24
CA SER A 39 35.14 18.54 7.90
C SER A 39 34.78 17.06 7.81
N PRO A 40 33.88 16.65 6.89
CA PRO A 40 33.36 15.29 6.88
C PRO A 40 34.53 14.32 6.82
N ASP A 41 34.55 13.37 7.76
CA ASP A 41 35.51 12.28 7.75
C ASP A 41 35.39 11.56 6.40
N THR A 42 36.52 11.11 5.84
CA THR A 42 36.57 10.55 4.48
C THR A 42 35.58 9.40 4.29
N VAL A 43 35.35 8.61 5.35
CA VAL A 43 34.33 7.56 5.38
C VAL A 43 32.92 8.13 5.24
N SER A 44 32.59 9.20 5.95
CA SER A 44 31.26 9.85 5.87
C SER A 44 31.00 10.43 4.48
N ALA A 45 32.01 11.02 3.85
CA ALA A 45 31.93 11.53 2.48
C ALA A 45 31.75 10.39 1.47
N MET A 46 32.49 9.28 1.64
CA MET A 46 32.35 8.08 0.79
C MET A 46 30.97 7.41 0.95
N LEU A 47 30.43 7.38 2.17
CA LEU A 47 29.09 6.84 2.43
C LEU A 47 28.00 7.70 1.80
N ALA A 48 28.11 9.03 1.92
CA ALA A 48 27.18 9.96 1.28
C ALA A 48 27.19 9.79 -0.25
N GLU A 49 28.38 9.79 -0.85
CA GLU A 49 28.55 9.55 -2.29
C GLU A 49 27.99 8.19 -2.74
N SER A 50 28.17 7.14 -1.93
CA SER A 50 27.61 5.81 -2.22
C SER A 50 26.09 5.79 -2.15
N ALA A 51 25.49 6.49 -1.18
CA ALA A 51 24.05 6.61 -1.03
C ALA A 51 23.42 7.43 -2.17
N ASP A 52 24.10 8.49 -2.62
CA ASP A 52 23.66 9.30 -3.76
C ASP A 52 23.67 8.48 -5.05
N ARG A 53 24.74 7.70 -5.29
CA ARG A 53 24.82 6.77 -6.45
C ARG A 53 23.74 5.69 -6.41
N ALA A 54 23.48 5.10 -5.25
CA ALA A 54 22.43 4.10 -5.10
C ALA A 54 21.05 4.70 -5.37
N SER A 55 20.78 5.91 -4.87
CA SER A 55 19.52 6.62 -5.09
C SER A 55 19.31 6.93 -6.59
N ALA A 56 20.35 7.46 -7.25
CA ALA A 56 20.30 7.72 -8.69
C ALA A 56 20.08 6.45 -9.52
N ALA A 57 20.70 5.32 -9.14
CA ALA A 57 20.48 4.04 -9.81
C ALA A 57 19.05 3.52 -9.64
N LEU A 58 18.47 3.65 -8.43
CA LEU A 58 17.08 3.27 -8.17
C LEU A 58 16.08 4.17 -8.92
N GLU A 59 16.35 5.47 -9.01
CA GLU A 59 15.55 6.40 -9.82
C GLU A 59 15.60 6.05 -11.31
N ALA A 60 16.79 5.73 -11.83
CA ALA A 60 16.96 5.29 -13.22
C ALA A 60 16.21 3.98 -13.49
N LEU A 61 16.31 2.99 -12.59
CA LEU A 61 15.53 1.75 -12.67
C LEU A 61 14.03 2.02 -12.62
N ALA A 62 13.56 2.86 -11.70
CA ALA A 62 12.15 3.23 -11.62
C ALA A 62 11.66 3.94 -12.89
N ALA A 63 12.50 4.78 -13.51
CA ALA A 63 12.18 5.42 -14.78
C ALA A 63 12.09 4.42 -15.94
N VAL A 64 13.02 3.45 -16.01
CA VAL A 64 13.00 2.36 -17.00
C VAL A 64 11.77 1.47 -16.80
N GLU A 65 11.48 1.05 -15.57
CA GLU A 65 10.32 0.23 -15.27
C GLU A 65 9.01 0.97 -15.55
N LYS A 66 8.91 2.27 -15.24
CA LYS A 66 7.74 3.10 -15.63
C LYS A 66 7.58 3.22 -17.15
N ALA A 67 8.68 3.26 -17.90
CA ALA A 67 8.64 3.32 -19.36
C ALA A 67 8.29 1.95 -19.98
N ARG A 68 8.77 0.86 -19.37
CA ARG A 68 8.55 -0.52 -19.83
C ARG A 68 7.16 -1.03 -19.47
N THR A 69 6.70 -0.71 -18.27
CA THR A 69 5.37 -0.97 -17.76
C THR A 69 4.77 0.39 -17.47
N PRO A 70 4.02 0.98 -18.42
CA PRO A 70 3.23 2.17 -18.10
C PRO A 70 2.44 1.82 -16.85
N ALA A 71 2.74 2.48 -15.73
CA ALA A 71 1.94 2.33 -14.52
C ALA A 71 0.50 2.45 -14.97
N ALA A 72 -0.33 1.43 -14.71
CA ALA A 72 -1.71 1.37 -15.17
C ALA A 72 -2.27 2.79 -15.04
N THR A 73 -2.56 3.42 -16.17
CA THR A 73 -2.75 4.87 -16.24
C THR A 73 -4.05 5.17 -15.51
N MET A 74 -3.94 5.29 -14.19
CA MET A 74 -5.03 5.64 -13.33
C MET A 74 -5.32 7.11 -13.61
N SER A 75 -6.36 7.34 -14.38
CA SER A 75 -6.83 8.70 -14.64
C SER A 75 -7.04 9.40 -13.30
N PRO A 76 -6.49 10.62 -13.10
CA PRO A 76 -6.65 11.35 -11.85
C PRO A 76 -8.15 11.44 -11.49
N ILE A 77 -8.50 11.04 -10.26
CA ILE A 77 -9.90 11.06 -9.74
C ILE A 77 -10.50 12.48 -9.67
N GLY A 78 -9.73 13.51 -10.03
CA GLY A 78 -10.16 14.91 -10.00
C GLY A 78 -11.33 15.25 -10.93
N ASP A 79 -11.42 14.60 -12.10
CA ASP A 79 -12.46 14.86 -13.11
C ASP A 79 -13.42 13.66 -13.25
N VAL A 80 -13.95 13.20 -12.12
CA VAL A 80 -14.89 12.07 -12.09
C VAL A 80 -16.33 12.61 -12.14
N PRO A 81 -17.17 12.16 -13.10
CA PRO A 81 -18.58 12.50 -13.20
C PRO A 81 -19.36 12.31 -11.89
N ALA A 82 -20.42 13.10 -11.71
CA ALA A 82 -21.21 13.12 -10.47
C ALA A 82 -21.80 11.75 -10.10
N GLU A 83 -22.11 10.93 -11.10
CA GLU A 83 -22.67 9.60 -10.99
C GLU A 83 -21.71 8.63 -10.28
N LEU A 84 -20.42 8.69 -10.63
CA LEU A 84 -19.37 7.84 -10.07
C LEU A 84 -18.86 8.33 -8.70
N ARG A 85 -19.20 9.56 -8.32
CA ARG A 85 -18.93 10.15 -7.01
C ARG A 85 -19.93 9.72 -5.93
N ARG A 86 -21.05 9.10 -6.32
CA ARG A 86 -22.04 8.57 -5.37
C ARG A 86 -21.38 7.59 -4.43
N THR A 87 -21.72 7.68 -3.15
CA THR A 87 -21.21 6.76 -2.14
C THR A 87 -22.10 5.53 -2.02
N ILE A 88 -21.46 4.42 -1.66
CA ILE A 88 -22.10 3.13 -1.45
C ILE A 88 -21.53 2.46 -0.20
N THR A 89 -22.33 1.56 0.36
CA THR A 89 -21.88 0.59 1.35
C THR A 89 -22.10 -0.80 0.76
N VAL A 90 -21.04 -1.61 0.73
CA VAL A 90 -21.08 -2.98 0.21
C VAL A 90 -20.02 -3.83 0.89
N ASN A 91 -20.41 -5.04 1.28
CA ASN A 91 -19.51 -6.10 1.71
C ASN A 91 -19.67 -7.27 0.73
N TRP A 92 -18.57 -7.66 0.08
CA TRP A 92 -18.58 -8.69 -0.96
C TRP A 92 -17.30 -9.51 -0.93
N VAL A 93 -17.44 -10.83 -1.02
CA VAL A 93 -16.33 -11.75 -1.32
C VAL A 93 -16.80 -12.71 -2.39
N GLY A 94 -16.15 -12.69 -3.54
CA GLY A 94 -16.55 -13.56 -4.65
C GLY A 94 -16.00 -13.11 -5.99
N PRO A 95 -16.51 -13.68 -7.10
CA PRO A 95 -16.10 -13.30 -8.44
C PRO A 95 -16.28 -11.81 -8.69
N ILE A 96 -15.42 -11.26 -9.53
CA ILE A 96 -15.39 -9.84 -9.84
C ILE A 96 -16.55 -9.36 -10.72
N GLU A 97 -16.98 -10.15 -11.71
CA GLU A 97 -17.96 -9.67 -12.70
C GLU A 97 -19.33 -9.33 -12.09
N PRO A 98 -19.89 -10.12 -11.15
CA PRO A 98 -21.15 -9.79 -10.50
C PRO A 98 -21.10 -8.47 -9.71
N ILE A 99 -20.01 -8.24 -8.97
CA ILE A 99 -19.88 -7.03 -8.15
C ILE A 99 -19.59 -5.81 -9.03
N ALA A 100 -18.71 -5.92 -10.03
CA ALA A 100 -18.44 -4.84 -10.97
C ALA A 100 -19.69 -4.43 -11.75
N LYS A 101 -20.50 -5.40 -12.19
CA LYS A 101 -21.80 -5.13 -12.82
C LYS A 101 -22.75 -4.39 -11.86
N THR A 102 -22.87 -4.87 -10.62
CA THR A 102 -23.73 -4.23 -9.62
C THR A 102 -23.32 -2.78 -9.33
N LEU A 103 -22.02 -2.51 -9.31
CA LEU A 103 -21.47 -1.17 -9.14
C LEU A 103 -21.74 -0.27 -10.36
N ALA A 104 -21.59 -0.79 -11.57
CA ALA A 104 -21.94 -0.10 -12.81
C ALA A 104 -23.43 0.27 -12.84
N ASP A 105 -24.31 -0.70 -12.55
CA ASP A 105 -25.77 -0.51 -12.51
C ASP A 105 -26.15 0.58 -11.49
N ARG A 106 -25.49 0.62 -10.33
CA ARG A 106 -25.71 1.66 -9.30
C ARG A 106 -25.23 3.06 -9.73
N ALA A 107 -24.19 3.12 -10.53
CA ALA A 107 -23.72 4.36 -11.14
C ALA A 107 -24.57 4.78 -12.36
N GLY A 108 -25.44 3.90 -12.87
CA GLY A 108 -26.19 4.15 -14.11
C GLY A 108 -25.37 3.91 -15.38
N TYR A 109 -24.34 3.07 -15.29
CA TYR A 109 -23.45 2.71 -16.39
C TYR A 109 -23.76 1.31 -16.88
N GLY A 110 -23.53 1.05 -18.17
CA GLY A 110 -23.51 -0.30 -18.71
C GLY A 110 -22.26 -1.07 -18.29
N PHE A 111 -22.28 -2.38 -18.50
CA PHE A 111 -21.19 -3.29 -18.11
C PHE A 111 -20.78 -4.19 -19.28
N LEU A 112 -19.48 -4.28 -19.53
CA LEU A 112 -18.90 -5.12 -20.59
C LEU A 112 -17.66 -5.86 -20.08
N VAL A 113 -17.48 -7.07 -20.59
CA VAL A 113 -16.29 -7.89 -20.32
C VAL A 113 -15.58 -8.16 -21.64
N LEU A 114 -14.30 -7.85 -21.68
CA LEU A 114 -13.43 -7.94 -22.84
C LEU A 114 -12.23 -8.85 -22.54
N GLY A 115 -11.71 -9.50 -23.58
CA GLY A 115 -10.56 -10.39 -23.49
C GLY A 115 -10.91 -11.85 -23.14
N SER A 116 -9.87 -12.63 -22.81
CA SER A 116 -10.00 -14.05 -22.51
C SER A 116 -10.38 -14.26 -21.05
N LYS A 117 -11.68 -14.45 -20.77
CA LYS A 117 -12.15 -14.76 -19.41
C LYS A 117 -11.39 -15.97 -18.85
N PRO A 118 -10.78 -15.86 -17.66
CA PRO A 118 -10.00 -16.94 -17.09
C PRO A 118 -10.90 -18.10 -16.68
N VAL A 119 -10.39 -19.34 -16.84
CA VAL A 119 -11.09 -20.57 -16.44
C VAL A 119 -11.35 -20.58 -14.93
N ILE A 120 -10.40 -20.07 -14.16
CA ILE A 120 -10.54 -19.84 -12.72
C ILE A 120 -10.90 -18.36 -12.51
N PRO A 121 -12.12 -18.04 -12.00
CA PRO A 121 -12.55 -16.66 -11.81
C PRO A 121 -11.60 -15.85 -10.92
N ALA A 122 -11.53 -14.55 -11.18
CA ALA A 122 -10.86 -13.62 -10.27
C ALA A 122 -11.78 -13.28 -9.10
N VAL A 123 -11.34 -13.62 -7.90
CA VAL A 123 -12.06 -13.34 -6.65
C VAL A 123 -11.49 -12.06 -6.03
N VAL A 124 -12.38 -11.21 -5.57
CA VAL A 124 -12.07 -9.97 -4.86
C VAL A 124 -12.76 -9.96 -3.50
N SER A 125 -12.19 -9.22 -2.56
CA SER A 125 -12.78 -8.96 -1.24
C SER A 125 -12.95 -7.46 -1.07
N ILE A 126 -14.18 -7.03 -0.84
CA ILE A 126 -14.54 -5.62 -0.74
C ILE A 126 -15.28 -5.42 0.58
N ASP A 127 -14.77 -4.50 1.38
CA ASP A 127 -15.48 -3.97 2.55
C ASP A 127 -15.47 -2.44 2.44
N ALA A 128 -16.58 -1.89 1.95
CA ALA A 128 -16.71 -0.48 1.67
C ALA A 128 -17.89 0.09 2.44
N GLU A 129 -17.66 1.15 3.21
CA GLU A 129 -18.68 1.86 3.97
C GLU A 129 -18.64 3.35 3.59
N ASN A 130 -19.74 3.85 3.02
CA ASN A 130 -19.85 5.22 2.53
C ASN A 130 -18.69 5.63 1.59
N THR A 131 -18.24 4.70 0.75
CA THR A 131 -17.13 4.90 -0.19
C THR A 131 -17.67 5.23 -1.57
N ARG A 132 -16.99 6.10 -2.33
CA ARG A 132 -17.42 6.46 -3.68
C ARG A 132 -17.31 5.25 -4.62
N VAL A 133 -18.26 5.10 -5.54
CA VAL A 133 -18.26 3.99 -6.51
C VAL A 133 -16.94 3.93 -7.29
N VAL A 134 -16.40 5.07 -7.72
CA VAL A 134 -15.10 5.13 -8.43
C VAL A 134 -13.94 4.57 -7.59
N ASP A 135 -13.95 4.78 -6.28
CA ASP A 135 -12.88 4.32 -5.40
C ASP A 135 -12.97 2.79 -5.21
N VAL A 136 -14.19 2.25 -5.13
CA VAL A 136 -14.43 0.80 -5.07
C VAL A 136 -14.08 0.12 -6.40
N LEU A 137 -14.46 0.69 -7.54
CA LEU A 137 -14.06 0.19 -8.86
C LEU A 137 -12.54 0.21 -9.02
N ARG A 138 -11.87 1.26 -8.53
CA ARG A 138 -10.41 1.33 -8.51
C ARG A 138 -9.78 0.24 -7.65
N ASP A 139 -10.30 0.00 -6.44
CA ASP A 139 -9.83 -1.07 -5.56
C ASP A 139 -9.95 -2.45 -6.23
N ILE A 140 -11.07 -2.70 -6.89
CA ILE A 140 -11.27 -3.92 -7.70
C ILE A 140 -10.18 -4.05 -8.78
N GLY A 141 -9.86 -2.98 -9.50
CA GLY A 141 -8.80 -2.97 -10.51
C GLY A 141 -7.42 -3.28 -9.92
N LEU A 142 -7.13 -2.73 -8.74
CA LEU A 142 -5.90 -3.02 -8.00
C LEU A 142 -5.82 -4.49 -7.58
N GLN A 143 -6.93 -5.09 -7.13
CA GLN A 143 -6.98 -6.51 -6.76
C GLN A 143 -6.84 -7.45 -7.97
N LEU A 144 -7.23 -7.04 -9.18
CA LEU A 144 -6.99 -7.81 -10.41
C LEU A 144 -5.50 -7.90 -10.77
N GLY A 145 -4.75 -6.82 -10.55
CA GLY A 145 -3.32 -6.74 -10.85
C GLY A 145 -3.01 -7.11 -12.30
N MET A 146 -2.12 -8.09 -12.51
CA MET A 146 -1.72 -8.52 -13.86
C MET A 146 -2.78 -9.36 -14.60
N ARG A 147 -3.85 -9.79 -13.92
CA ARG A 147 -4.86 -10.69 -14.51
C ARG A 147 -5.87 -9.94 -15.38
N GLY A 148 -5.97 -8.63 -15.19
CA GLY A 148 -6.85 -7.77 -15.96
C GLY A 148 -6.91 -6.37 -15.38
N ASP A 149 -7.64 -5.50 -16.05
CA ASP A 149 -7.85 -4.11 -15.65
C ASP A 149 -9.35 -3.78 -15.68
N ILE A 150 -9.74 -2.75 -14.93
CA ILE A 150 -11.10 -2.20 -14.96
C ILE A 150 -11.06 -0.77 -15.44
N LYS A 151 -11.78 -0.51 -16.53
CA LYS A 151 -11.89 0.80 -17.14
C LYS A 151 -13.28 1.35 -16.99
N VAL A 152 -13.37 2.65 -16.80
CA VAL A 152 -14.62 3.38 -16.70
C VAL A 152 -14.58 4.47 -17.75
N ASP A 153 -15.46 4.38 -18.73
CA ASP A 153 -15.64 5.39 -19.75
C ASP A 153 -16.87 6.24 -19.41
N ALA A 154 -16.61 7.50 -19.06
CA ALA A 154 -17.63 8.48 -18.73
C ALA A 154 -18.42 8.98 -19.95
N GLN A 155 -17.86 8.93 -21.15
CA GLN A 155 -18.51 9.44 -22.37
C GLN A 155 -19.52 8.43 -22.90
N THR A 156 -19.18 7.15 -22.87
CA THR A 156 -20.06 6.06 -23.33
C THR A 156 -20.91 5.47 -22.20
N HIS A 157 -20.72 5.93 -20.96
CA HIS A 157 -21.37 5.40 -19.75
C HIS A 157 -21.17 3.88 -19.61
N MET A 158 -19.93 3.40 -19.79
CA MET A 158 -19.59 1.98 -19.73
C MET A 158 -18.52 1.69 -18.68
N VAL A 159 -18.71 0.60 -17.93
CA VAL A 159 -17.67 -0.03 -17.10
C VAL A 159 -17.23 -1.31 -17.78
N GLU A 160 -15.93 -1.43 -18.01
CA GLU A 160 -15.34 -2.49 -18.83
C GLU A 160 -14.28 -3.25 -18.04
N ILE A 161 -14.39 -4.57 -17.98
CA ILE A 161 -13.29 -5.43 -17.48
C ILE A 161 -12.50 -5.92 -18.68
N TYR A 162 -11.19 -5.69 -18.66
CA TYR A 162 -10.24 -6.19 -19.64
C TYR A 162 -9.40 -7.32 -19.03
N TYR A 163 -9.68 -8.58 -19.38
CA TYR A 163 -8.83 -9.69 -18.95
C TYR A 163 -7.55 -9.76 -19.77
N ALA A 164 -6.43 -10.00 -19.09
CA ALA A 164 -5.16 -10.24 -19.75
C ALA A 164 -5.24 -11.55 -20.57
N PRO A 165 -4.56 -11.61 -21.72
CA PRO A 165 -4.44 -12.86 -22.46
C PRO A 165 -3.84 -13.94 -21.56
N ASN A 166 -4.45 -15.11 -21.56
CA ASN A 166 -3.94 -16.31 -20.93
C ASN A 166 -2.76 -16.89 -21.75
N SER A 167 -1.70 -16.10 -21.98
CA SER A 167 -0.43 -16.69 -22.42
C SER A 167 0.12 -17.47 -21.23
N GLY A 168 0.10 -18.80 -21.29
CA GLY A 168 0.63 -19.69 -20.27
C GLY A 168 2.16 -19.60 -20.11
N ILE A 169 2.70 -18.40 -19.92
CA ILE A 169 4.10 -18.17 -19.52
C ILE A 169 4.12 -18.32 -17.99
N GLY A 170 3.85 -19.54 -17.54
CA GLY A 170 4.40 -20.03 -16.28
C GLY A 170 5.85 -20.39 -16.57
N GLY A 171 6.77 -19.77 -15.82
CA GLY A 171 8.18 -20.14 -15.83
C GLY A 171 8.44 -21.53 -15.26
#